data_AF-A0A2H0Y604-F1
#
_entry.id   AF-A0A2H0Y604-F1
#
_cell.length_a   1.000
_cell.length_b   1.000
_cell.length_c   1.000
_cell.angle_alpha   90.00
_cell.angle_beta   90.00
_cell.angle_gamma   90.00
#
_symmetry.space_group_name_H-M   'P 1'
#
loop_
_entity.id
_entity.type
_entity.pdbx_description
1 polymer ?
#
loop_
_entity_poly.entity_id
_entity_poly.type
_entity_poly.pdbx_seq_one_letter_code
_entity_poly.pdbx_strand_id
1 'polypeptide(L)'
;MLLINFFFLPAIFFIGIITIYEDIKTAKIRRKWIVLGLLWSISGYFLLYLLGTLRLIDYGGINYSYIKDVFINTFISIGIAYLLWKSGIWAAGDAKLFIVYTLLIPLDYYSKSYLPYFPSFALLLNIFIPVFLFIIIIALFKLIDIAAYIFKNRNQKKGVLILAKETMVKIVAKIRGSWQNLLGILIGYSAIFLGLQILMSRLHLRPIWIIMLMLIAFRPISEGIKKSRGLLLLTGIILVGYFGYKVIYHQGILELIPIFKSLICLILLFGILKAILNLYIKYTQVDKIDIYNLRPKMLLTDEVIKGFQKEFRGFKDALGTIYPDGLSESQTELIKNIYIEKGYKTIEVYKTFPFALWMFFGVILTLWLKQNVLHIFKQY
;
A
#
# COMPACT_ATOMS: atom_id res chain seq x y z
N MET A 1 -27.23 -20.24 0.57
CA MET A 1 -26.34 -19.06 0.65
C MET A 1 -26.82 -17.95 1.60
N LEU A 2 -28.11 -17.56 1.60
CA LEU A 2 -28.61 -16.50 2.51
C LEU A 2 -28.28 -16.74 3.99
N LEU A 3 -28.43 -17.99 4.47
CA LEU A 3 -28.11 -18.36 5.86
C LEU A 3 -26.64 -18.05 6.23
N ILE A 4 -25.70 -18.39 5.36
CA ILE A 4 -24.25 -18.17 5.56
C ILE A 4 -23.99 -16.68 5.73
N ASN A 5 -24.60 -15.88 4.86
CA ASN A 5 -24.47 -14.42 4.88
C ASN A 5 -24.99 -13.83 6.19
N PHE A 6 -26.18 -14.24 6.63
CA PHE A 6 -26.76 -13.78 7.90
C PHE A 6 -25.98 -14.28 9.12
N PHE A 7 -25.33 -15.44 9.04
CA PHE A 7 -24.54 -15.98 10.14
C PHE A 7 -23.24 -15.18 10.38
N PHE A 8 -22.54 -14.78 9.32
CA PHE A 8 -21.28 -14.04 9.46
C PHE A 8 -21.45 -12.53 9.61
N LEU A 9 -22.57 -11.96 9.17
CA LEU A 9 -22.82 -10.51 9.21
C LEU A 9 -22.64 -9.89 10.61
N PRO A 10 -23.25 -10.42 11.70
CA PRO A 10 -23.09 -9.84 13.03
C PRO A 10 -21.64 -9.80 13.50
N ALA A 11 -20.88 -10.88 13.23
CA ALA A 11 -19.47 -10.95 13.58
C ALA A 11 -18.63 -9.94 12.79
N ILE A 12 -18.91 -9.75 11.48
CA ILE A 12 -18.25 -8.76 10.64
C ILE A 12 -18.45 -7.35 11.21
N PHE A 13 -19.70 -6.96 11.51
CA PHE A 13 -20.00 -5.63 12.05
C PHE A 13 -19.44 -5.44 13.45
N PHE A 14 -19.54 -6.46 14.32
CA PHE A 14 -18.99 -6.41 15.67
C PHE A 14 -17.47 -6.20 15.64
N ILE A 15 -16.73 -7.04 14.88
CA ILE A 15 -15.27 -6.93 14.73
C ILE A 15 -14.89 -5.60 14.07
N GLY A 16 -15.64 -5.14 13.08
CA GLY A 16 -15.38 -3.86 12.43
C GLY A 16 -15.52 -2.67 13.37
N ILE A 17 -16.66 -2.54 14.05
CA ILE A 17 -16.92 -1.42 14.95
C ILE A 17 -15.93 -1.41 16.12
N ILE A 18 -15.66 -2.56 16.74
CA ILE A 18 -14.76 -2.61 17.90
C ILE A 18 -13.30 -2.31 17.52
N THR A 19 -12.86 -2.77 16.34
CA THR A 19 -11.49 -2.50 15.88
C THR A 19 -11.31 -1.05 15.44
N ILE A 20 -12.33 -0.41 14.83
CA ILE A 20 -12.33 1.04 14.58
C ILE A 20 -12.21 1.82 15.89
N TYR A 21 -13.03 1.47 16.88
CA TYR A 21 -13.01 2.15 18.17
C TYR A 21 -11.62 2.05 18.84
N GLU A 22 -11.02 0.86 18.84
CA GLU A 22 -9.69 0.67 19.41
C GLU A 22 -8.57 1.35 18.60
N ASP A 23 -8.66 1.35 17.27
CA ASP A 23 -7.70 2.00 16.40
C ASP A 23 -7.73 3.53 16.60
N ILE A 24 -8.91 4.15 16.67
CA ILE A 24 -9.04 5.58 16.95
C ILE A 24 -8.55 5.92 18.37
N LYS A 25 -8.92 5.12 19.37
CA LYS A 25 -8.60 5.43 20.78
C LYS A 25 -7.15 5.13 21.16
N THR A 26 -6.59 4.06 20.62
CA THR A 26 -5.30 3.51 21.06
C THR A 26 -4.28 3.33 19.95
N ALA A 27 -4.63 3.63 18.69
CA ALA A 27 -3.82 3.38 17.50
C ALA A 27 -3.34 1.92 17.42
N LYS A 28 -4.17 0.98 17.92
CA LYS A 28 -3.85 -0.44 18.01
C LYS A 28 -5.09 -1.29 17.86
N ILE A 29 -4.93 -2.37 17.11
CA ILE A 29 -5.88 -3.47 17.04
C ILE A 29 -5.41 -4.56 18.02
N ARG A 30 -6.17 -4.80 19.10
CA ARG A 30 -5.77 -5.80 20.10
C ARG A 30 -5.89 -7.22 19.54
N ARG A 31 -4.93 -8.08 19.91
CA ARG A 31 -4.87 -9.50 19.52
C ARG A 31 -6.17 -10.25 19.82
N LYS A 32 -6.86 -9.93 20.92
CA LYS A 32 -8.10 -10.62 21.32
C LYS A 32 -9.20 -10.57 20.25
N TRP A 33 -9.35 -9.44 19.54
CA TRP A 33 -10.37 -9.31 18.50
C TRP A 33 -10.00 -10.07 17.24
N ILE A 34 -8.71 -10.07 16.89
CA ILE A 34 -8.19 -10.90 15.79
C ILE A 34 -8.45 -12.38 16.07
N VAL A 35 -8.11 -12.86 17.27
CA VAL A 35 -8.33 -14.25 17.68
C VAL A 35 -9.81 -14.60 17.68
N LEU A 36 -10.66 -13.73 18.23
CA LEU A 36 -12.11 -13.94 18.23
C LEU A 36 -12.68 -14.04 16.81
N GLY A 37 -12.29 -13.15 15.90
CA GLY A 37 -12.73 -13.18 14.51
C GLY A 37 -12.27 -14.45 13.77
N LEU A 38 -11.03 -14.89 13.98
CA LEU A 38 -10.52 -16.15 13.40
C LEU A 38 -11.28 -17.37 13.94
N LEU A 39 -11.45 -17.46 15.26
CA LEU A 39 -12.17 -18.56 15.89
C LEU A 39 -13.63 -18.62 15.42
N TRP A 40 -14.31 -17.47 15.31
CA TRP A 40 -15.68 -17.40 14.80
C TRP A 40 -15.74 -17.89 13.35
N SER A 41 -14.86 -17.41 12.47
CA SER A 41 -14.82 -17.84 11.07
C SER A 41 -14.62 -19.35 10.92
N ILE A 42 -13.60 -19.89 11.58
CA ILE A 42 -13.25 -21.32 11.46
C ILE A 42 -14.37 -22.18 12.03
N SER A 43 -14.85 -21.86 13.24
CA SER A 43 -15.94 -22.62 13.88
C SER A 43 -17.24 -22.51 13.10
N GLY A 44 -17.53 -21.34 12.52
CA GLY A 44 -18.70 -21.10 11.67
C GLY A 44 -18.68 -21.96 10.41
N TYR A 45 -17.58 -21.96 9.65
CA TYR A 45 -17.47 -22.82 8.47
C TYR A 45 -17.50 -24.30 8.83
N PHE A 46 -16.85 -24.71 9.92
CA PHE A 46 -16.87 -26.09 10.38
C PHE A 46 -18.29 -26.55 10.76
N LEU A 47 -19.02 -25.74 11.54
CA LEU A 47 -20.39 -26.02 11.93
C LEU A 47 -21.33 -26.11 10.72
N LEU A 48 -21.25 -25.14 9.80
CA LEU A 48 -22.07 -25.14 8.59
C LEU A 48 -21.75 -26.34 7.66
N TYR A 49 -20.48 -26.74 7.57
CA TYR A 49 -20.08 -27.93 6.83
C TYR A 49 -20.64 -29.22 7.46
N LEU A 50 -20.57 -29.33 8.79
CA LEU A 50 -21.08 -30.49 9.53
C LEU A 50 -22.60 -30.61 9.42
N LEU A 51 -23.32 -29.52 9.67
CA LEU A 51 -24.78 -29.47 9.56
C LEU A 51 -25.24 -29.80 8.12
N GLY A 52 -24.48 -29.39 7.09
CA GLY A 52 -24.77 -29.69 5.69
C GLY A 52 -24.53 -31.16 5.35
N THR A 53 -23.45 -31.74 5.89
CA THR A 53 -23.09 -33.16 5.70
C THR A 53 -24.10 -34.08 6.39
N LEU A 54 -24.60 -33.70 7.57
CA LEU A 54 -25.67 -34.40 8.28
C LEU A 54 -27.06 -34.17 7.67
N ARG A 55 -27.18 -33.38 6.59
CA ARG A 55 -28.44 -33.03 5.92
C ARG A 55 -29.48 -32.41 6.86
N LEU A 56 -29.04 -31.78 7.95
CA LEU A 56 -29.93 -31.12 8.91
C LEU A 56 -30.51 -29.83 8.32
N ILE A 57 -29.77 -29.21 7.39
CA ILE A 57 -30.19 -27.98 6.72
C ILE A 57 -29.63 -28.01 5.30
N ASP A 58 -30.48 -27.74 4.30
CA ASP A 58 -30.06 -27.58 2.91
C ASP A 58 -29.83 -26.10 2.58
N TYR A 59 -28.56 -25.67 2.59
CA TYR A 59 -28.17 -24.31 2.20
C TYR A 59 -27.50 -24.20 0.83
N GLY A 60 -27.47 -25.30 0.06
CA GLY A 60 -27.09 -25.29 -1.36
C GLY A 60 -25.79 -24.55 -1.70
N GLY A 61 -24.73 -24.68 -0.89
CA GLY A 61 -23.51 -23.89 -1.17
C GLY A 61 -22.23 -24.28 -0.44
N ILE A 62 -22.28 -24.86 0.76
CA ILE A 62 -21.07 -25.31 1.47
C ILE A 62 -20.85 -26.78 1.16
N ASN A 63 -20.11 -27.04 0.09
CA ASN A 63 -19.58 -28.37 -0.22
C ASN A 63 -18.06 -28.39 0.05
N TYR A 64 -17.44 -29.56 -0.13
CA TYR A 64 -16.00 -29.71 0.01
C TYR A 64 -15.22 -28.75 -0.91
N SER A 65 -15.71 -28.49 -2.12
CA SER A 65 -15.08 -27.54 -3.05
C SER A 65 -15.06 -26.12 -2.49
N TYR A 66 -16.18 -25.65 -1.94
CA TYR A 66 -16.28 -24.31 -1.35
C TYR A 66 -15.31 -24.15 -0.17
N ILE A 67 -15.22 -25.13 0.73
CA ILE A 67 -14.27 -25.09 1.85
C ILE A 67 -12.82 -25.08 1.36
N LYS A 68 -12.51 -25.89 0.33
CA LYS A 68 -11.20 -25.87 -0.31
C LYS A 68 -10.87 -24.49 -0.87
N ASP A 69 -11.81 -23.84 -1.54
CA ASP A 69 -11.62 -22.50 -2.10
C ASP A 69 -11.43 -21.43 -1.00
N VAL A 70 -12.19 -21.52 0.10
CA VAL A 70 -12.00 -20.65 1.29
C VAL A 70 -10.58 -20.80 1.83
N PHE A 71 -10.10 -22.04 1.95
CA PHE A 71 -8.75 -22.32 2.45
C PHE A 71 -7.65 -21.79 1.52
N ILE A 72 -7.76 -22.03 0.22
CA ILE A 72 -6.82 -21.51 -0.79
C ILE A 72 -6.79 -19.98 -0.76
N ASN A 73 -7.95 -19.33 -0.79
CA ASN A 73 -8.07 -17.88 -0.74
C ASN A 73 -7.45 -17.31 0.54
N THR A 74 -7.69 -17.95 1.69
CA THR A 74 -7.11 -17.55 2.98
C THR A 74 -5.61 -17.69 3.00
N PHE A 75 -5.06 -18.80 2.49
CA PHE A 75 -3.62 -19.03 2.45
C PHE A 75 -2.91 -17.98 1.59
N ILE A 76 -3.47 -17.66 0.41
CA ILE A 76 -2.95 -16.58 -0.45
C ILE A 76 -3.09 -15.23 0.24
N SER A 77 -4.21 -14.97 0.92
CA SER A 77 -4.45 -13.74 1.69
C SER A 77 -3.40 -13.54 2.79
N ILE A 78 -3.02 -14.59 3.50
CA ILE A 78 -1.94 -14.56 4.52
C ILE A 78 -0.61 -14.18 3.86
N GLY A 79 -0.27 -14.81 2.73
CA GLY A 79 0.95 -14.50 1.99
C GLY A 79 1.01 -13.03 1.55
N ILE A 80 -0.08 -12.50 1.01
CA ILE A 80 -0.17 -11.10 0.57
C ILE A 80 -0.13 -10.13 1.76
N ALA A 81 -0.87 -10.42 2.84
CA ALA A 81 -0.86 -9.63 4.06
C ALA A 81 0.55 -9.55 4.67
N TYR A 82 1.27 -10.68 4.69
CA TYR A 82 2.66 -10.74 5.12
C TYR A 82 3.58 -9.89 4.23
N LEU A 83 3.44 -9.96 2.91
CA LEU A 83 4.22 -9.14 1.97
C LEU A 83 3.96 -7.64 2.16
N LEU A 84 2.71 -7.24 2.35
CA LEU A 84 2.33 -5.84 2.60
C LEU A 84 2.93 -5.32 3.92
N TRP A 85 2.86 -6.11 4.99
CA TRP A 85 3.50 -5.78 6.27
C TRP A 85 5.04 -5.71 6.14
N LYS A 86 5.66 -6.73 5.52
CA LYS A 86 7.11 -6.79 5.35
C LYS A 86 7.65 -5.64 4.50
N SER A 87 6.85 -5.14 3.55
CA SER A 87 7.18 -3.98 2.72
C SER A 87 6.96 -2.64 3.42
N GLY A 88 6.43 -2.64 4.66
CA GLY A 88 6.09 -1.44 5.41
C GLY A 88 4.88 -0.68 4.85
N ILE A 89 4.04 -1.34 4.04
CA ILE A 89 2.81 -0.74 3.49
C ILE A 89 1.72 -0.76 4.55
N TRP A 90 1.65 -1.83 5.35
CA TRP A 90 0.68 -2.01 6.43
C TRP A 90 1.36 -2.20 7.78
N ALA A 91 0.68 -1.76 8.84
CA ALA A 91 1.02 -2.18 10.20
C ALA A 91 0.67 -3.66 10.41
N ALA A 92 1.29 -4.30 11.40
CA ALA A 92 1.05 -5.72 11.66
C ALA A 92 -0.41 -6.00 12.07
N GLY A 93 -1.06 -5.03 12.73
CA GLY A 93 -2.47 -5.10 13.11
C GLY A 93 -3.39 -5.16 11.89
N ASP A 94 -3.13 -4.30 10.90
CA ASP A 94 -3.95 -4.20 9.69
C ASP A 94 -3.87 -5.46 8.83
N ALA A 95 -2.66 -5.98 8.66
CA ALA A 95 -2.43 -7.24 7.95
C ALA A 95 -3.21 -8.41 8.58
N LYS A 96 -3.23 -8.50 9.92
CA LYS A 96 -4.00 -9.52 10.63
C LYS A 96 -5.51 -9.31 10.52
N LEU A 97 -5.97 -8.06 10.58
CA LEU A 97 -7.39 -7.75 10.45
C LEU A 97 -7.90 -8.04 9.03
N PHE A 98 -7.09 -7.76 8.00
CA PHE A 98 -7.40 -8.17 6.63
C PHE A 98 -7.60 -9.68 6.53
N ILE A 99 -6.69 -10.50 7.08
CA ILE A 99 -6.84 -11.96 7.10
C ILE A 99 -8.16 -12.38 7.76
N VAL A 100 -8.52 -11.75 8.89
CA VAL A 100 -9.81 -12.00 9.56
C VAL A 100 -10.99 -11.71 8.64
N TYR A 101 -10.99 -10.58 7.93
CA TYR A 101 -12.06 -10.26 6.99
C TYR A 101 -12.10 -11.20 5.77
N THR A 102 -10.95 -11.65 5.27
CA THR A 102 -10.92 -12.63 4.17
C THR A 102 -11.57 -13.95 4.54
N LEU A 103 -11.55 -14.32 5.83
CA LEU A 103 -12.22 -15.50 6.33
C LEU A 103 -13.70 -15.21 6.67
N LEU A 104 -13.98 -14.11 7.37
CA LEU A 104 -15.34 -13.78 7.81
C LEU A 104 -16.31 -13.53 6.65
N ILE A 105 -15.85 -12.89 5.57
CA ILE A 105 -16.73 -12.57 4.44
C ILE A 105 -16.86 -13.83 3.55
N PRO A 106 -18.09 -14.34 3.32
CA PRO A 106 -18.31 -15.47 2.42
C PRO A 106 -17.82 -15.18 1.01
N LEU A 107 -17.28 -16.20 0.32
CA LEU A 107 -16.72 -16.07 -1.03
C LEU A 107 -17.73 -15.50 -2.03
N ASP A 108 -19.03 -15.75 -1.83
CA ASP A 108 -20.09 -15.28 -2.73
C ASP A 108 -20.14 -13.76 -2.90
N TYR A 109 -19.62 -13.00 -1.93
CA TYR A 109 -19.54 -11.55 -2.01
C TYR A 109 -18.42 -11.03 -2.91
N TYR A 110 -17.47 -11.88 -3.30
CA TYR A 110 -16.32 -11.43 -4.08
C TYR A 110 -15.74 -12.49 -5.02
N SER A 111 -16.43 -13.62 -5.21
CA SER A 111 -16.07 -14.71 -6.14
C SER A 111 -16.10 -14.27 -7.60
N LYS A 112 -16.89 -13.25 -7.94
CA LYS A 112 -16.89 -12.59 -9.26
C LYS A 112 -15.65 -11.71 -9.52
N SER A 113 -14.64 -11.80 -8.66
CA SER A 113 -13.34 -11.16 -8.86
C SER A 113 -12.60 -11.76 -10.06
N TYR A 114 -11.61 -11.04 -10.58
CA TYR A 114 -10.86 -11.50 -11.75
C TYR A 114 -9.81 -12.58 -11.44
N LEU A 115 -9.55 -12.89 -10.16
CA LEU A 115 -8.66 -13.99 -9.76
C LEU A 115 -9.48 -15.13 -9.11
N PRO A 116 -9.58 -16.29 -9.77
CA PRO A 116 -10.40 -17.40 -9.26
C PRO A 116 -9.89 -17.92 -7.92
N TYR A 117 -8.57 -17.96 -7.72
CA TYR A 117 -7.94 -18.48 -6.50
C TYR A 117 -7.69 -17.43 -5.42
N PHE A 118 -7.77 -16.13 -5.76
CA PHE A 118 -7.66 -15.05 -4.78
C PHE A 118 -8.83 -14.05 -4.90
N PRO A 119 -10.08 -14.50 -4.64
CA PRO A 119 -11.23 -13.62 -4.63
C PRO A 119 -11.07 -12.40 -3.69
N SER A 120 -10.41 -12.56 -2.53
CA SER A 120 -10.15 -11.48 -1.55
C SER A 120 -9.39 -10.29 -2.11
N PHE A 121 -8.83 -10.39 -3.32
CA PHE A 121 -8.32 -9.22 -4.03
C PHE A 121 -9.38 -8.13 -4.24
N ALA A 122 -10.65 -8.50 -4.48
CA ALA A 122 -11.70 -7.49 -4.64
C ALA A 122 -11.90 -6.70 -3.34
N LEU A 123 -11.79 -7.35 -2.18
CA LEU A 123 -11.77 -6.68 -0.88
C LEU A 123 -10.57 -5.73 -0.79
N LEU A 124 -9.38 -6.17 -1.19
CA LEU A 124 -8.18 -5.34 -1.20
C LEU A 124 -8.36 -4.06 -2.05
N LEU A 125 -8.92 -4.19 -3.24
CA LEU A 125 -9.28 -3.06 -4.10
C LEU A 125 -10.29 -2.12 -3.44
N ASN A 126 -11.33 -2.68 -2.84
CA ASN A 126 -12.39 -1.92 -2.17
C ASN A 126 -11.89 -1.20 -0.91
N ILE A 127 -10.75 -1.63 -0.34
CA ILE A 127 -10.07 -0.90 0.75
C ILE A 127 -9.18 0.20 0.18
N PHE A 128 -8.26 -0.14 -0.73
CA PHE A 128 -7.24 0.82 -1.18
C PHE A 128 -7.79 1.92 -2.07
N ILE A 129 -8.73 1.64 -2.99
CA ILE A 129 -9.21 2.65 -3.93
C ILE A 129 -9.88 3.81 -3.20
N PRO A 130 -10.83 3.60 -2.26
CA PRO A 130 -11.44 4.71 -1.51
C PRO A 130 -10.43 5.50 -0.66
N VAL A 131 -9.54 4.82 0.05
CA VAL A 131 -8.47 5.46 0.85
C VAL A 131 -7.63 6.37 -0.04
N PHE A 132 -7.23 5.83 -1.18
CA PHE A 132 -6.36 6.51 -2.11
C PHE A 132 -7.03 7.74 -2.75
N LEU A 133 -8.29 7.60 -3.16
CA LEU A 133 -9.09 8.72 -3.66
C LEU A 133 -9.26 9.80 -2.58
N PHE A 134 -9.56 9.41 -1.34
CA PHE A 134 -9.66 10.33 -0.23
C PHE A 134 -8.37 11.12 0.01
N ILE A 135 -7.22 10.43 0.02
CA ILE A 135 -5.91 11.07 0.18
C ILE A 135 -5.63 12.03 -0.97
N ILE A 136 -5.91 11.64 -2.23
CA ILE A 136 -5.74 12.51 -3.40
C ILE A 136 -6.61 13.75 -3.27
N ILE A 137 -7.89 13.59 -2.91
CA ILE A 137 -8.83 14.72 -2.76
C ILE A 137 -8.31 15.70 -1.71
N ILE A 138 -7.88 15.23 -0.53
CA ILE A 138 -7.31 16.11 0.50
C ILE A 138 -6.05 16.81 0.00
N ALA A 139 -5.15 16.07 -0.65
CA ALA A 139 -3.92 16.64 -1.18
C ALA A 139 -4.20 17.73 -2.24
N LEU A 140 -5.20 17.51 -3.10
CA LEU A 140 -5.65 18.50 -4.08
C LEU A 140 -6.25 19.73 -3.40
N PHE A 141 -7.11 19.57 -2.39
CA PHE A 141 -7.62 20.72 -1.63
C PHE A 141 -6.50 21.53 -0.98
N LYS A 142 -5.50 20.87 -0.38
CA LYS A 142 -4.33 21.55 0.17
C LYS A 142 -3.50 22.27 -0.88
N LEU A 143 -3.35 21.70 -2.07
CA LEU A 143 -2.71 22.36 -3.20
C LEU A 143 -3.48 23.61 -3.63
N ILE A 144 -4.80 23.53 -3.68
CA ILE A 144 -5.68 24.67 -4.00
C ILE A 144 -5.55 25.76 -2.93
N ASP A 145 -5.55 25.41 -1.64
CA ASP A 145 -5.37 26.36 -0.52
C ASP A 145 -4.04 27.10 -0.63
N ILE A 146 -2.95 26.35 -0.88
CA ILE A 146 -1.61 26.92 -1.07
C ILE A 146 -1.60 27.84 -2.29
N ALA A 147 -2.16 27.40 -3.41
CA ALA A 147 -2.23 28.20 -4.64
C ALA A 147 -3.06 29.49 -4.44
N ALA A 148 -4.19 29.41 -3.73
CA ALA A 148 -5.05 30.56 -3.43
C ALA A 148 -4.36 31.56 -2.51
N TYR A 149 -3.66 31.07 -1.47
CA TYR A 149 -2.85 31.90 -0.58
C TYR A 149 -1.77 32.68 -1.34
N ILE A 150 -1.04 31.99 -2.23
CA ILE A 150 -0.02 32.59 -3.09
C ILE A 150 -0.65 33.61 -4.06
N PHE A 151 -1.83 33.31 -4.61
CA PHE A 151 -2.48 34.18 -5.57
C PHE A 151 -2.99 35.49 -4.94
N LYS A 152 -3.47 35.42 -3.69
CA LYS A 152 -3.93 36.59 -2.92
C LYS A 152 -2.78 37.52 -2.54
N ASN A 153 -1.59 37.00 -2.29
CA ASN A 153 -0.47 37.79 -1.81
C ASN A 153 0.49 38.18 -2.96
N ARG A 154 0.21 39.31 -3.63
CA ARG A 154 0.89 39.74 -4.88
C ARG A 154 2.42 39.87 -4.74
N ASN A 155 2.91 40.27 -3.56
CA ASN A 155 4.35 40.35 -3.27
C ASN A 155 5.00 38.97 -3.11
N GLN A 156 4.25 37.95 -2.69
CA GLN A 156 4.75 36.57 -2.60
C GLN A 156 4.75 35.84 -3.95
N LYS A 157 4.00 36.30 -4.96
CA LYS A 157 4.05 35.70 -6.32
C LYS A 157 5.46 35.66 -6.90
N LYS A 158 6.22 36.76 -6.73
CA LYS A 158 7.63 36.82 -7.15
C LYS A 158 8.49 35.83 -6.36
N GLY A 159 8.29 35.75 -5.05
CA GLY A 159 8.98 34.79 -4.18
C GLY A 159 8.70 33.32 -4.56
N VAL A 160 7.46 33.00 -4.93
CA VAL A 160 7.07 31.65 -5.34
C VAL A 160 7.66 31.27 -6.70
N LEU A 161 7.68 32.19 -7.66
CA LEU A 161 8.35 31.94 -8.95
C LEU A 161 9.85 31.69 -8.76
N ILE A 162 10.49 32.44 -7.86
CA ILE A 162 11.90 32.23 -7.50
C ILE A 162 12.08 30.87 -6.82
N LEU A 163 11.26 30.54 -5.81
CA LEU A 163 11.27 29.24 -5.13
C LEU A 163 11.00 28.08 -6.10
N ALA A 164 10.07 28.22 -7.04
CA ALA A 164 9.78 27.23 -8.05
C ALA A 164 10.96 27.06 -9.00
N LYS A 165 11.59 28.16 -9.43
CA LYS A 165 12.80 28.13 -10.26
C LYS A 165 13.95 27.48 -9.52
N GLU A 166 14.19 27.83 -8.26
CA GLU A 166 15.22 27.21 -7.41
C GLU A 166 14.94 25.72 -7.19
N THR A 167 13.68 25.35 -6.96
CA THR A 167 13.27 23.95 -6.81
C THR A 167 13.48 23.18 -8.11
N MET A 168 13.14 23.77 -9.26
CA MET A 168 13.39 23.19 -10.58
C MET A 168 14.89 23.04 -10.83
N VAL A 169 15.71 24.05 -10.51
CA VAL A 169 17.18 23.96 -10.62
C VAL A 169 17.73 22.86 -9.71
N LYS A 170 17.24 22.75 -8.47
CA LYS A 170 17.62 21.66 -7.55
C LYS A 170 17.18 20.29 -8.09
N ILE A 171 15.99 20.19 -8.69
CA ILE A 171 15.51 18.96 -9.32
C ILE A 171 16.39 18.59 -10.51
N VAL A 172 16.71 19.53 -11.40
CA VAL A 172 17.56 19.31 -12.57
C VAL A 172 18.99 18.95 -12.14
N ALA A 173 19.56 19.65 -11.16
CA ALA A 173 20.87 19.34 -10.60
C ALA A 173 20.88 17.95 -9.95
N LYS A 174 19.82 17.60 -9.21
CA LYS A 174 19.66 16.26 -8.64
C LYS A 174 19.54 15.19 -9.72
N ILE A 175 18.74 15.42 -10.75
CA ILE A 175 18.58 14.54 -11.92
C ILE A 175 19.94 14.31 -12.60
N ARG A 176 20.70 15.39 -12.82
CA ARG A 176 22.03 15.35 -13.44
C ARG A 176 23.04 14.59 -12.59
N GLY A 177 23.08 14.87 -11.28
CA GLY A 177 23.95 14.17 -10.33
C GLY A 177 23.52 12.73 -10.05
N SER A 178 22.27 12.37 -10.33
CA SER A 178 21.72 11.03 -10.08
C SER A 178 21.33 10.28 -11.35
N TRP A 179 21.96 10.57 -12.50
CA TRP A 179 21.59 9.94 -13.77
C TRP A 179 21.68 8.42 -13.73
N GLN A 180 22.68 7.87 -13.04
CA GLN A 180 22.81 6.42 -12.82
C GLN A 180 21.61 5.84 -12.04
N ASN A 181 21.09 6.58 -11.05
CA ASN A 181 19.91 6.16 -10.29
C ASN A 181 18.65 6.19 -11.16
N LEU A 182 18.52 7.20 -12.04
CA LEU A 182 17.40 7.31 -12.97
C LEU A 182 17.43 6.20 -14.02
N LEU A 183 18.60 5.89 -14.58
CA LEU A 183 18.79 4.74 -15.46
C LEU A 183 18.41 3.44 -14.76
N GLY A 184 18.86 3.21 -13.51
CA GLY A 184 18.46 2.04 -12.74
C GLY A 184 16.95 1.97 -12.45
N ILE A 185 16.30 3.12 -12.24
CA ILE A 185 14.83 3.20 -12.12
C ILE A 185 14.16 2.80 -13.45
N LEU A 186 14.62 3.37 -14.56
CA LEU A 186 14.04 3.15 -15.89
C LEU A 186 14.23 1.70 -16.34
N ILE A 187 15.44 1.16 -16.22
CA ILE A 187 15.73 -0.26 -16.51
C ILE A 187 14.88 -1.17 -15.62
N GLY A 188 14.77 -0.86 -14.33
CA GLY A 188 13.91 -1.60 -13.40
C GLY A 188 12.44 -1.58 -13.81
N TYR A 189 11.88 -0.42 -14.14
CA TYR A 189 10.50 -0.29 -14.62
C TYR A 189 10.30 -1.06 -15.93
N SER A 190 11.19 -0.92 -16.90
CA SER A 190 11.10 -1.61 -18.18
C SER A 190 11.17 -3.13 -18.01
N ALA A 191 12.07 -3.64 -17.16
CA ALA A 191 12.19 -5.07 -16.89
C ALA A 191 10.91 -5.65 -16.28
N ILE A 192 10.32 -4.96 -15.30
CA ILE A 192 9.07 -5.39 -14.67
C ILE A 192 7.91 -5.30 -15.65
N PHE A 193 7.83 -4.21 -16.41
CA PHE A 193 6.79 -4.01 -17.41
C PHE A 193 6.82 -5.13 -18.47
N LEU A 194 7.99 -5.46 -19.01
CA LEU A 194 8.12 -6.58 -19.94
C LEU A 194 7.79 -7.92 -19.30
N GLY A 195 8.31 -8.19 -18.10
CA GLY A 195 8.00 -9.43 -17.37
C GLY A 195 6.50 -9.60 -17.15
N LEU A 196 5.81 -8.53 -16.78
CA LEU A 196 4.35 -8.53 -16.62
C LEU A 196 3.62 -8.65 -17.95
N GLN A 197 4.09 -8.01 -19.02
CA GLN A 197 3.50 -8.15 -20.35
C GLN A 197 3.57 -9.59 -20.87
N ILE A 198 4.71 -10.26 -20.66
CA ILE A 198 4.87 -11.69 -20.99
C ILE A 198 3.96 -12.55 -20.12
N LEU A 199 3.87 -12.24 -18.82
CA LEU A 199 2.98 -12.96 -17.91
C LEU A 199 1.52 -12.81 -18.33
N MET A 200 1.11 -11.61 -18.75
CA MET A 200 -0.25 -11.35 -19.23
C MET A 200 -0.58 -12.12 -20.49
N SER A 201 0.31 -12.16 -21.48
CA SER A 201 0.02 -12.88 -22.73
C SER A 201 -0.17 -14.37 -22.47
N ARG A 202 0.51 -14.93 -21.46
CA ARG A 202 0.35 -16.34 -21.06
C ARG A 202 -0.89 -16.58 -20.18
N LEU A 203 -1.16 -15.69 -19.24
CA LEU A 203 -2.22 -15.87 -18.22
C LEU A 203 -3.53 -15.15 -18.56
N HIS A 204 -3.61 -14.45 -19.68
CA HIS A 204 -4.76 -13.62 -20.09
C HIS A 204 -5.19 -12.61 -19.00
N LEU A 205 -4.23 -12.08 -18.25
CA LEU A 205 -4.50 -11.13 -17.18
C LEU A 205 -4.95 -9.79 -17.76
N ARG A 206 -5.93 -9.15 -17.12
CA ARG A 206 -6.37 -7.79 -17.45
C ARG A 206 -5.29 -6.74 -17.12
N PRO A 207 -5.20 -5.61 -17.85
CA PRO A 207 -4.16 -4.58 -17.62
C PRO A 207 -4.11 -3.99 -16.21
N ILE A 208 -5.24 -3.92 -15.50
CA ILE A 208 -5.30 -3.43 -14.11
C ILE A 208 -4.36 -4.22 -13.17
N TRP A 209 -4.15 -5.51 -13.45
CA TRP A 209 -3.28 -6.38 -12.67
C TRP A 209 -1.81 -6.00 -12.81
N ILE A 210 -1.39 -5.56 -14.00
CA ILE A 210 -0.03 -5.05 -14.21
C ILE A 210 0.22 -3.92 -13.24
N ILE A 211 -0.70 -2.96 -13.17
CA ILE A 211 -0.50 -1.74 -12.40
C ILE A 211 -0.33 -2.09 -10.92
N MET A 212 -1.14 -3.02 -10.39
CA MET A 212 -1.05 -3.45 -9.00
C MET A 212 0.17 -4.32 -8.70
N LEU A 213 0.47 -5.31 -9.54
CA LEU A 213 1.66 -6.15 -9.37
C LEU A 213 2.93 -5.31 -9.50
N MET A 214 2.95 -4.38 -10.44
CA MET A 214 4.05 -3.46 -10.61
C MET A 214 4.17 -2.54 -9.40
N LEU A 215 3.08 -2.02 -8.84
CA LEU A 215 3.12 -1.22 -7.59
C LEU A 215 3.81 -1.95 -6.43
N ILE A 216 3.49 -3.23 -6.23
CA ILE A 216 4.03 -4.04 -5.13
C ILE A 216 5.48 -4.48 -5.45
N ALA A 217 5.71 -4.99 -6.65
CA ALA A 217 6.99 -5.59 -7.05
C ALA A 217 8.04 -4.56 -7.47
N PHE A 218 7.63 -3.34 -7.84
CA PHE A 218 8.53 -2.31 -8.35
C PHE A 218 9.66 -1.99 -7.38
N ARG A 219 9.32 -1.71 -6.12
CA ARG A 219 10.31 -1.31 -5.13
C ARG A 219 11.36 -2.41 -4.88
N PRO A 220 11.00 -3.65 -4.49
CA PRO A 220 12.00 -4.68 -4.20
C PRO A 220 12.82 -5.05 -5.44
N ILE A 221 12.21 -5.13 -6.62
CA ILE A 221 12.93 -5.47 -7.85
C ILE A 221 13.86 -4.32 -8.27
N SER A 222 13.39 -3.07 -8.25
CA SER A 222 14.22 -1.92 -8.59
C SER A 222 15.39 -1.74 -7.62
N GLU A 223 15.18 -1.94 -6.32
CA GLU A 223 16.25 -1.88 -5.32
C GLU A 223 17.25 -3.04 -5.50
N GLY A 224 16.78 -4.26 -5.80
CA GLY A 224 17.63 -5.41 -6.10
C GLY A 224 18.50 -5.20 -7.35
N ILE A 225 17.91 -4.71 -8.44
CA ILE A 225 18.62 -4.39 -9.68
C ILE A 225 19.66 -3.29 -9.44
N LYS A 226 19.31 -2.23 -8.70
CA LYS A 226 20.25 -1.14 -8.39
C LYS A 226 21.43 -1.57 -7.52
N LYS A 227 21.21 -2.51 -6.60
CA LYS A 227 22.24 -2.96 -5.65
C LYS A 227 23.35 -3.75 -6.36
N SER A 228 23.04 -4.46 -7.44
CA SER A 228 24.01 -5.29 -8.18
C SER A 228 24.25 -4.75 -9.59
N ARG A 229 25.46 -4.22 -9.84
CA ARG A 229 25.89 -3.79 -11.18
C ARG A 229 25.74 -4.91 -12.22
N GLY A 230 26.00 -6.16 -11.83
CA GLY A 230 25.83 -7.33 -12.71
C GLY A 230 24.37 -7.57 -13.09
N LEU A 231 23.43 -7.47 -12.14
CA LEU A 231 21.99 -7.58 -12.46
C LEU A 231 21.51 -6.44 -13.34
N LEU A 232 22.00 -5.22 -13.13
CA LEU A 232 21.68 -4.07 -13.99
C LEU A 232 22.17 -4.27 -15.43
N LEU A 233 23.40 -4.76 -15.62
CA LEU A 233 23.92 -5.08 -16.95
C LEU A 233 23.16 -6.23 -17.60
N LEU A 234 22.91 -7.32 -16.87
CA LEU A 234 22.14 -8.47 -17.34
C LEU A 234 20.72 -8.06 -17.79
N THR A 235 20.01 -7.32 -16.94
CA THR A 235 18.66 -6.82 -17.28
C THR A 235 18.71 -5.88 -18.47
N GLY A 236 19.71 -4.99 -18.55
CA GLY A 236 19.92 -4.14 -19.72
C GLY A 236 20.12 -4.94 -21.01
N ILE A 237 20.95 -5.98 -20.99
CA ILE A 237 21.19 -6.88 -22.14
C ILE A 237 19.89 -7.59 -22.55
N ILE A 238 19.12 -8.11 -21.59
CA ILE A 238 17.83 -8.76 -21.86
C ILE A 238 16.85 -7.77 -22.51
N LEU A 239 16.76 -6.54 -21.99
CA LEU A 239 15.90 -5.50 -22.56
C LEU A 239 16.30 -5.16 -23.99
N VAL A 240 17.60 -4.90 -24.23
CA VAL A 240 18.11 -4.56 -25.57
C VAL A 240 17.89 -5.72 -26.53
N GLY A 241 18.16 -6.96 -26.11
CA GLY A 241 17.91 -8.16 -26.90
C GLY A 241 16.43 -8.33 -27.24
N TYR A 242 15.54 -8.15 -26.27
CA TYR A 242 14.08 -8.22 -26.49
C TYR A 242 13.59 -7.16 -27.47
N PHE A 243 13.97 -5.90 -27.26
CA PHE A 243 13.56 -4.81 -28.15
C PHE A 243 14.18 -4.96 -29.54
N GLY A 244 15.44 -5.39 -29.65
CA GLY A 244 16.10 -5.69 -30.92
C GLY A 244 15.39 -6.81 -31.68
N TYR A 245 15.06 -7.92 -31.00
CA TYR A 245 14.26 -9.00 -31.57
C TYR A 245 12.91 -8.50 -32.10
N LYS A 246 12.18 -7.72 -31.29
CA LYS A 246 10.90 -7.12 -31.68
C LYS A 246 11.01 -6.24 -32.93
N VAL A 247 12.04 -5.39 -33.00
CA VAL A 247 12.28 -4.51 -34.15
C VAL A 247 12.60 -5.30 -35.42
N ILE A 248 13.43 -6.34 -35.32
CA ILE A 248 13.86 -7.13 -36.48
C ILE A 248 12.72 -8.01 -37.02
N TYR A 249 11.96 -8.67 -36.14
CA TYR A 249 11.02 -9.72 -36.55
C TYR A 249 9.55 -9.29 -36.61
N HIS A 250 9.13 -8.23 -35.92
CA HIS A 250 7.71 -7.86 -35.78
C HIS A 250 7.50 -6.35 -36.03
N GLN A 251 7.73 -5.86 -37.26
CA GLN A 251 7.20 -4.56 -37.73
C GLN A 251 8.00 -3.27 -37.38
N GLY A 252 9.28 -3.36 -37.04
CA GLY A 252 10.18 -2.19 -36.99
C GLY A 252 10.00 -1.27 -35.77
N ILE A 253 10.65 -0.10 -35.80
CA ILE A 253 10.78 0.80 -34.63
C ILE A 253 9.46 1.43 -34.17
N LEU A 254 8.46 1.49 -35.07
CA LEU A 254 7.17 2.14 -34.79
C LEU A 254 6.34 1.41 -33.72
N GLU A 255 6.46 0.08 -33.60
CA GLU A 255 5.80 -0.69 -32.53
C GLU A 255 6.34 -0.36 -31.13
N LEU A 256 7.56 0.17 -31.03
CA LEU A 256 8.14 0.52 -29.74
C LEU A 256 7.56 1.82 -29.18
N ILE A 257 7.07 2.72 -30.04
CA ILE A 257 6.51 4.01 -29.65
C ILE A 257 5.38 3.87 -28.61
N PRO A 258 4.33 3.04 -28.81
CA PRO A 258 3.29 2.88 -27.80
C PRO A 258 3.79 2.27 -26.49
N ILE A 259 4.79 1.39 -26.53
CA ILE A 259 5.42 0.83 -25.32
C ILE A 259 6.15 1.93 -24.55
N PHE A 260 7.01 2.70 -25.21
CA PHE A 260 7.72 3.82 -24.60
C PHE A 260 6.76 4.90 -24.08
N LYS A 261 5.72 5.24 -24.85
CA LYS A 261 4.67 6.17 -24.42
C LYS A 261 3.98 5.69 -23.14
N SER A 262 3.67 4.39 -23.05
CA SER A 262 3.07 3.79 -21.86
C SER A 262 4.02 3.82 -20.67
N LEU A 263 5.30 3.49 -20.87
CA LEU A 263 6.33 3.56 -19.82
C LEU A 263 6.52 4.99 -19.30
N ILE A 264 6.65 5.99 -20.19
CA ILE A 264 6.78 7.39 -19.81
C ILE A 264 5.53 7.87 -19.06
N CYS A 265 4.35 7.59 -19.60
CA CYS A 265 3.08 7.94 -18.96
C CYS A 265 3.00 7.35 -17.54
N LEU A 266 3.39 6.08 -17.40
CA LEU A 266 3.39 5.37 -16.13
C LEU A 266 4.41 5.97 -15.13
N ILE A 267 5.64 6.26 -15.56
CA ILE A 267 6.65 6.92 -14.73
C ILE A 267 6.15 8.30 -14.27
N LEU A 268 5.56 9.08 -15.17
CA LEU A 268 4.98 10.38 -14.84
C LEU A 268 3.82 10.24 -13.86
N LEU A 269 2.89 9.31 -14.11
CA LEU A 269 1.76 9.02 -13.23
C LEU A 269 2.24 8.66 -11.82
N PHE A 270 3.19 7.74 -11.68
CA PHE A 270 3.75 7.37 -10.37
C PHE A 270 4.56 8.50 -9.73
N GLY A 271 5.25 9.30 -10.52
CA GLY A 271 5.97 10.48 -10.06
C GLY A 271 5.03 11.53 -9.47
N ILE A 272 3.97 11.88 -10.21
CA ILE A 272 2.92 12.80 -9.77
C ILE A 272 2.24 12.24 -8.52
N LEU A 273 1.85 10.97 -8.56
CA LEU A 273 1.18 10.34 -7.44
C LEU A 273 2.03 10.38 -6.16
N LYS A 274 3.31 10.00 -6.28
CA LYS A 274 4.25 10.06 -5.17
C LYS A 274 4.42 11.50 -4.66
N ALA A 275 4.45 12.48 -5.55
CA ALA A 275 4.51 13.89 -5.15
C ALA A 275 3.27 14.33 -4.36
N ILE A 276 2.07 13.95 -4.82
CA ILE A 276 0.79 14.21 -4.14
C ILE A 276 0.78 13.54 -2.76
N LEU A 277 1.19 12.27 -2.66
CA LEU A 277 1.26 11.55 -1.38
C LEU A 277 2.27 12.19 -0.42
N ASN A 278 3.46 12.55 -0.89
CA ASN A 278 4.45 13.23 -0.07
C ASN A 278 3.95 14.59 0.44
N LEU A 279 3.20 15.31 -0.40
CA LEU A 279 2.57 16.57 -0.02
C LEU A 279 1.54 16.34 1.08
N TYR A 280 0.65 15.36 0.89
CA TYR A 280 -0.33 14.98 1.90
C TYR A 280 0.33 14.63 3.25
N ILE A 281 1.35 13.76 3.22
CA ILE A 281 2.09 13.34 4.41
C ILE A 281 2.70 14.56 5.10
N LYS A 282 3.42 15.41 4.35
CA LYS A 282 4.12 16.58 4.90
C LYS A 282 3.17 17.56 5.59
N TYR A 283 2.02 17.85 4.99
CA TYR A 283 1.13 18.90 5.50
C TYR A 283 0.04 18.40 6.45
N THR A 284 -0.32 17.12 6.39
CA THR A 284 -1.45 16.58 7.16
C THR A 284 -0.99 15.63 8.25
N GLN A 285 0.08 14.87 7.99
CA GLN A 285 0.49 13.77 8.86
C GLN A 285 1.70 14.10 9.72
N VAL A 286 2.40 15.23 9.54
CA VAL A 286 3.50 15.62 10.44
C VAL A 286 2.95 16.50 11.56
N ASP A 287 3.23 16.12 12.81
CA ASP A 287 2.95 16.91 13.99
C ASP A 287 4.23 17.28 14.73
N LYS A 288 4.23 18.45 15.36
CA LYS A 288 5.32 18.90 16.23
C LYS A 288 4.88 18.73 17.67
N ILE A 289 5.50 17.79 18.36
CA ILE A 289 5.23 17.55 19.78
C ILE A 289 6.42 17.98 20.61
N ASP A 290 6.15 18.31 21.87
CA ASP A 290 7.19 18.48 22.87
C ASP A 290 7.93 17.14 23.10
N ILE A 291 9.25 17.18 23.25
CA ILE A 291 10.08 16.00 23.49
C ILE A 291 9.63 15.23 24.75
N TYR A 292 9.16 15.92 25.79
CA TYR A 292 8.66 15.28 27.01
C TYR A 292 7.41 14.43 26.72
N ASN A 293 6.61 14.85 25.73
CA ASN A 293 5.40 14.17 25.27
C ASN A 293 5.66 13.04 24.27
N LEU A 294 6.91 12.81 23.85
CA LEU A 294 7.26 11.67 23.01
C LEU A 294 6.93 10.38 23.77
N ARG A 295 6.12 9.51 23.16
CA ARG A 295 5.66 8.26 23.78
C ARG A 295 6.10 7.07 22.92
N PRO A 296 6.27 5.88 23.54
CA PRO A 296 6.47 4.65 22.78
C PRO A 296 5.37 4.49 21.72
N LYS A 297 5.74 3.91 20.59
CA LYS A 297 4.90 3.69 19.39
C LYS A 297 4.60 4.93 18.54
N MET A 298 5.11 6.10 18.90
CA MET A 298 5.12 7.22 17.94
C MET A 298 6.11 6.92 16.82
N LEU A 299 5.82 7.40 15.61
CA LEU A 299 6.69 7.27 14.45
C LEU A 299 7.42 8.59 14.23
N LEU A 300 8.75 8.57 14.25
CA LEU A 300 9.54 9.76 13.90
C LEU A 300 9.48 10.03 12.40
N THR A 301 9.61 11.30 12.01
CA THR A 301 9.76 11.63 10.60
C THR A 301 11.08 11.14 10.04
N ASP A 302 11.10 10.79 8.75
CA ASP A 302 12.32 10.42 8.03
C ASP A 302 13.42 11.49 8.14
N GLU A 303 13.02 12.75 8.27
CA GLU A 303 13.91 13.91 8.37
C GLU A 303 14.63 13.94 9.71
N VAL A 304 13.91 13.70 10.81
CA VAL A 304 14.48 13.55 12.15
C VAL A 304 15.47 12.37 12.19
N ILE A 305 15.08 11.19 11.68
CA ILE A 305 15.95 10.01 11.67
C ILE A 305 17.23 10.27 10.86
N LYS A 306 17.12 10.91 9.69
CA LYS A 306 18.30 11.27 8.87
C LYS A 306 19.17 12.34 9.54
N GLY A 307 18.56 13.27 10.26
CA GLY A 307 19.26 14.27 11.07
C GLY A 307 20.16 13.59 12.10
N PHE A 308 19.59 12.67 12.89
CA PHE A 308 20.33 11.88 13.86
C PHE A 308 21.46 11.06 13.23
N GLN A 309 21.19 10.36 12.13
CA GLN A 309 22.20 9.52 11.46
C GLN A 309 23.41 10.33 10.96
N LYS A 310 23.19 11.59 10.57
CA LYS A 310 24.29 12.48 10.15
C LYS A 310 25.10 12.98 11.34
N GLU A 311 24.42 13.25 12.44
CA GLU A 311 25.02 13.91 13.59
C GLU A 311 25.74 12.94 14.54
N PHE A 312 25.24 11.70 14.64
CA PHE A 312 25.73 10.68 15.57
C PHE A 312 26.22 9.45 14.81
N ARG A 313 27.54 9.27 14.73
CA ARG A 313 28.14 8.03 14.22
C ARG A 313 27.75 6.87 15.14
N GLY A 314 27.24 5.77 14.57
CA GLY A 314 26.77 4.60 15.32
C GLY A 314 25.34 4.69 15.84
N PHE A 315 24.62 5.81 15.63
CA PHE A 315 23.23 5.94 16.07
C PHE A 315 22.31 4.86 15.51
N LYS A 316 22.54 4.44 14.27
CA LYS A 316 21.75 3.37 13.64
C LYS A 316 21.91 2.03 14.37
N ASP A 317 23.10 1.76 14.89
CA ASP A 317 23.39 0.51 15.60
C ASP A 317 22.78 0.55 17.01
N ALA A 318 22.84 1.71 17.68
CA ALA A 318 22.21 1.92 18.99
C ALA A 318 20.67 1.92 18.94
N LEU A 319 20.10 2.58 17.93
CA LEU A 319 18.64 2.67 17.75
C LEU A 319 18.04 1.34 17.29
N GLY A 320 18.80 0.53 16.55
CA GLY A 320 18.29 -0.69 15.93
C GLY A 320 17.27 -0.41 14.81
N THR A 321 16.42 -1.40 14.53
CA THR A 321 15.40 -1.28 13.48
C THR A 321 14.15 -0.61 14.04
N ILE A 322 13.74 0.53 13.47
CA ILE A 322 12.43 1.11 13.73
C ILE A 322 11.41 0.37 12.87
N TYR A 323 10.41 -0.23 13.51
CA TYR A 323 9.32 -0.91 12.82
C TYR A 323 8.19 0.07 12.46
N PRO A 324 7.31 -0.29 11.50
CA PRO A 324 6.11 0.51 11.19
C PRO A 324 5.17 0.73 12.38
N ASP A 325 5.29 -0.08 13.44
CA ASP A 325 4.49 0.05 14.67
C ASP A 325 5.00 1.16 15.61
N GLY A 326 6.09 1.86 15.24
CA GLY A 326 6.67 2.98 15.99
C GLY A 326 7.86 2.62 16.89
N LEU A 327 8.26 3.58 17.72
CA LEU A 327 9.40 3.45 18.64
C LEU A 327 9.14 2.45 19.78
N SER A 328 10.14 1.66 20.16
CA SER A 328 10.14 0.93 21.43
C SER A 328 10.28 1.88 22.63
N GLU A 329 10.05 1.38 23.84
CA GLU A 329 10.31 2.13 25.08
C GLU A 329 11.77 2.57 25.18
N SER A 330 12.71 1.63 24.98
CA SER A 330 14.15 1.92 24.98
C SER A 330 14.56 2.93 23.91
N GLN A 331 14.03 2.83 22.69
CA GLN A 331 14.30 3.80 21.63
C GLN A 331 13.75 5.18 21.99
N THR A 332 12.57 5.24 22.60
CA THR A 332 11.94 6.49 23.02
C THR A 332 12.78 7.21 24.07
N GLU A 333 13.24 6.49 25.10
CA GLU A 333 14.11 7.05 26.15
C GLU A 333 15.45 7.51 25.58
N LEU A 334 16.08 6.70 24.73
CA LEU A 334 17.32 7.08 24.04
C LEU A 334 17.16 8.40 23.26
N ILE A 335 16.09 8.52 22.48
CA ILE A 335 15.79 9.72 21.69
C ILE A 335 15.52 10.93 22.60
N LYS A 336 14.75 10.75 23.69
CA LYS A 336 14.48 11.81 24.66
C LYS A 336 15.76 12.34 25.29
N ASN A 337 16.62 11.45 25.78
CA ASN A 337 17.87 11.84 26.44
C ASN A 337 18.75 12.65 25.50
N ILE A 338 18.94 12.17 24.27
CA ILE A 338 19.75 12.87 23.27
C ILE A 338 19.18 14.26 22.93
N TYR A 339 17.85 14.39 22.78
CA TYR A 339 17.23 15.69 22.49
C TYR A 339 17.30 16.66 23.66
N ILE A 340 17.11 16.18 24.89
CA ILE A 340 17.21 16.98 26.11
C ILE A 340 18.64 17.47 26.30
N GLU A 341 19.64 16.61 26.12
CA GLU A 341 21.07 16.99 26.18
C GLU A 341 21.42 18.09 25.17
N LYS A 342 20.77 18.10 24.00
CA LYS A 342 20.97 19.14 22.97
C LYS A 342 20.09 20.37 23.12
N GLY A 343 19.21 20.41 24.10
CA GLY A 343 18.28 21.51 24.30
C GLY A 343 17.19 21.62 23.23
N TYR A 344 16.91 20.55 22.47
CA TYR A 344 15.79 20.53 21.54
C TYR A 344 14.48 20.34 22.31
N LYS A 345 13.57 21.31 22.16
CA LYS A 345 12.26 21.27 22.85
C LYS A 345 11.20 20.46 22.11
N THR A 346 11.29 20.38 20.78
CA THR A 346 10.24 19.78 19.96
C THR A 346 10.80 18.77 18.98
N ILE A 347 10.02 17.73 18.71
CA ILE A 347 10.34 16.68 17.73
C ILE A 347 9.16 16.48 16.77
N GLU A 348 9.48 16.21 15.51
CA GLU A 348 8.47 15.93 14.48
C GLU A 348 8.12 14.44 14.45
N VAL A 349 6.83 14.14 14.55
CA VAL A 349 6.29 12.78 14.52
C VAL A 349 5.20 12.65 13.46
N TYR A 350 5.03 11.45 12.91
CA TYR A 350 3.87 11.13 12.08
C TYR A 350 2.63 10.89 12.95
N LYS A 351 1.50 11.50 12.56
CA LYS A 351 0.18 11.20 13.10
C LYS A 351 -0.24 9.80 12.66
N THR A 352 -0.94 9.11 13.55
CA THR A 352 -1.51 7.79 13.26
C THR A 352 -2.73 7.94 12.38
N PHE A 353 -2.74 7.24 11.25
CA PHE A 353 -3.88 7.18 10.33
C PHE A 353 -4.76 5.97 10.72
N PRO A 354 -6.05 6.16 11.09
CA PRO A 354 -6.91 5.07 11.55
C PRO A 354 -7.33 4.18 10.37
N PHE A 355 -6.43 3.28 9.95
CA PHE A 355 -6.62 2.45 8.77
C PHE A 355 -7.74 1.41 8.96
N ALA A 356 -8.07 1.05 10.20
CA ALA A 356 -9.18 0.13 10.51
C ALA A 356 -10.54 0.63 9.99
N LEU A 357 -10.77 1.95 10.04
CA LEU A 357 -11.96 2.60 9.50
C LEU A 357 -12.13 2.32 8.01
N TRP A 358 -11.04 2.46 7.27
CA TRP A 358 -11.03 2.28 5.83
C TRP A 358 -11.10 0.82 5.41
N MET A 359 -10.47 -0.07 6.19
CA MET A 359 -10.64 -1.50 5.97
C MET A 359 -12.10 -1.90 6.13
N PHE A 360 -12.76 -1.47 7.21
CA PHE A 360 -14.17 -1.77 7.43
C PHE A 360 -15.08 -1.12 6.38
N PHE A 361 -14.78 0.10 5.95
CA PHE A 361 -15.48 0.71 4.83
C PHE A 361 -15.36 -0.14 3.54
N GLY A 362 -14.17 -0.65 3.25
CA GLY A 362 -13.94 -1.59 2.15
C GLY A 362 -14.70 -2.92 2.30
N VAL A 363 -14.89 -3.40 3.54
CA VAL A 363 -15.75 -4.54 3.84
C VAL A 363 -17.21 -4.23 3.52
N ILE A 364 -17.73 -3.09 3.98
CA ILE A 364 -19.11 -2.64 3.68
C ILE A 364 -19.31 -2.52 2.17
N LEU A 365 -18.36 -1.91 1.45
CA LEU A 365 -18.42 -1.82 -0.01
C LEU A 365 -18.42 -3.19 -0.68
N THR A 366 -17.60 -4.13 -0.20
CA THR A 366 -17.58 -5.50 -0.71
C THR A 366 -18.93 -6.21 -0.49
N LEU A 367 -19.50 -6.08 0.72
CA LEU A 367 -20.80 -6.66 1.06
C LEU A 367 -21.93 -6.07 0.20
N TRP A 368 -21.86 -4.77 -0.08
CA TRP A 368 -22.89 -4.07 -0.85
C TRP A 368 -22.79 -4.36 -2.35
N LEU A 369 -21.59 -4.22 -2.94
CA LEU A 369 -21.39 -4.36 -4.38
C LEU A 369 -21.38 -5.82 -4.84
N LYS A 370 -21.00 -6.75 -3.96
CA LYS A 370 -20.72 -8.17 -4.29
C LYS A 370 -19.64 -8.34 -5.39
N GLN A 371 -18.83 -7.30 -5.60
CA GLN A 371 -17.78 -7.22 -6.61
C GLN A 371 -16.76 -6.11 -6.26
N ASN A 372 -15.72 -5.97 -7.08
CA ASN A 372 -14.79 -4.85 -6.94
C ASN A 372 -15.39 -3.54 -7.48
N VAL A 373 -15.03 -2.41 -6.86
CA VAL A 373 -15.49 -1.07 -7.22
C VAL A 373 -15.20 -0.70 -8.68
N LEU A 374 -14.14 -1.27 -9.28
CA LEU A 374 -13.77 -1.00 -10.67
C LEU A 374 -14.81 -1.54 -11.66
N HIS A 375 -15.63 -2.52 -11.27
CA HIS A 375 -16.68 -3.04 -12.15
C HIS A 375 -17.75 -1.98 -12.46
N ILE A 376 -18.00 -1.03 -11.55
CA ILE A 376 -18.97 0.06 -11.76
C ILE A 376 -18.57 0.91 -12.97
N PHE A 377 -17.26 1.13 -13.15
CA PHE A 377 -16.72 1.95 -14.23
C PHE A 377 -16.61 1.23 -15.58
N LYS A 378 -16.95 -0.07 -15.65
CA LYS A 378 -16.81 -0.88 -16.88
C LYS A 378 -18.14 -1.16 -17.58
N GLN A 379 -19.27 -0.81 -16.97
CA GLN A 379 -20.59 -0.92 -17.61
C GLN A 379 -20.92 0.28 -18.52
N TYR A 380 -19.98 1.21 -18.68
CA TYR A 380 -19.96 2.30 -19.64
C TYR A 380 -18.64 2.24 -20.41
#